data_AF-A0AA35N678-F1
#
_entry.id   AF-A0AA35N678-F1
#
_cell.length_a   1.000
_cell.length_b   1.000
_cell.length_c   1.000
_cell.angle_alpha   90.00
_cell.angle_beta   90.00
_cell.angle_gamma   90.00
#
_symmetry.space_group_name_H-M   'P 1'
#
loop_
_entity.id
_entity.type
_entity.pdbx_description
1 polymer ?
#
loop_
_entity_poly.entity_id
_entity_poly.type
_entity_poly.pdbx_seq_one_letter_code
_entity_poly.pdbx_strand_id
1 'polypeptide(L)'
;MTDLIEVRVSNLSGEALGWAVGKAEGLDVFVAPPEYGNSWRVFARYQGQAIEHTKRFNPWEDWAVGGPLIDKHHIQTSFNGCGFSRSPTGEFWCAYVCKATGQEVLPSGDGPNALTAACRAIAQAKLGDTVQVPKGLLP
;
A
#
# COMPACT_ATOMS: atom_id res chain seq x y z
N MET A 1 -8.19 21.42 2.39
CA MET A 1 -8.77 20.25 3.08
C MET A 1 -9.05 19.20 2.04
N THR A 2 -8.33 18.09 2.09
CA THR A 2 -8.62 16.92 1.25
C THR A 2 -9.93 16.30 1.72
N ASP A 3 -10.92 16.21 0.84
CA ASP A 3 -12.14 15.44 1.08
C ASP A 3 -11.73 13.96 1.23
N LEU A 4 -11.92 13.40 2.43
CA LEU A 4 -11.56 12.03 2.76
C LEU A 4 -12.81 11.16 2.70
N ILE A 5 -12.67 9.96 2.13
CA ILE A 5 -13.74 8.96 2.13
C ILE A 5 -13.24 7.64 2.70
N GLU A 6 -14.14 6.91 3.35
CA GLU A 6 -13.85 5.59 3.90
C GLU A 6 -13.90 4.52 2.79
N VAL A 7 -12.84 3.73 2.66
CA VAL A 7 -12.72 2.68 1.66
C VAL A 7 -12.22 1.39 2.31
N ARG A 8 -12.73 0.24 1.85
CA ARG A 8 -12.20 -1.07 2.26
C ARG A 8 -10.77 -1.27 1.77
N VAL A 9 -9.88 -1.75 2.64
CA VAL A 9 -8.46 -1.97 2.30
C VAL A 9 -8.30 -2.93 1.12
N SER A 10 -9.12 -3.98 1.04
CA SER A 10 -9.12 -4.94 -0.06
C SER A 10 -9.45 -4.33 -1.44
N ASN A 11 -10.10 -3.16 -1.46
CA ASN A 11 -10.42 -2.45 -2.69
C ASN A 11 -9.37 -1.42 -3.09
N LEU A 12 -8.37 -1.14 -2.24
CA LEU A 12 -7.36 -0.13 -2.52
C LEU A 12 -6.38 -0.58 -3.60
N SER A 13 -6.04 0.31 -4.51
CA SER A 13 -5.00 0.11 -5.53
C SER A 13 -4.29 1.42 -5.80
N GLY A 14 -3.13 1.34 -6.47
CA GLY A 14 -2.39 2.52 -6.88
C GLY A 14 -2.07 3.47 -5.72
N GLU A 15 -2.18 4.77 -6.00
CA GLU A 15 -1.86 5.85 -5.07
C GLU A 15 -2.73 5.82 -3.80
N ALA A 16 -4.00 5.38 -3.89
CA ALA A 16 -4.86 5.16 -2.73
C ALA A 16 -4.30 4.08 -1.79
N LEU A 17 -3.73 3.00 -2.34
CA LEU A 17 -3.05 1.98 -1.54
C LEU A 17 -1.75 2.51 -0.95
N GLY A 18 -0.97 3.29 -1.71
CA GLY A 18 0.23 3.97 -1.19
C GLY A 18 -0.06 4.89 -0.01
N TRP A 19 -1.15 5.66 -0.08
CA TRP A 19 -1.63 6.49 1.02
C TRP A 19 -1.88 5.67 2.27
N ALA A 20 -2.65 4.57 2.15
CA ALA A 20 -2.97 3.71 3.28
C ALA A 20 -1.71 3.07 3.90
N VAL A 21 -0.78 2.59 3.08
CA VAL A 21 0.50 2.06 3.58
C VAL A 21 1.30 3.16 4.29
N GLY A 22 1.36 4.36 3.73
CA GLY A 22 2.06 5.49 4.36
C GLY A 22 1.49 5.84 5.73
N LYS A 23 0.16 5.79 5.88
CA LYS A 23 -0.52 5.94 7.18
C LYS A 23 -0.23 4.77 8.13
N ALA A 24 -0.23 3.53 7.63
CA ALA A 24 0.14 2.34 8.40
C ALA A 24 1.60 2.40 8.92
N GLU A 25 2.49 3.02 8.14
CA GLU A 25 3.89 3.26 8.51
C GLU A 25 4.08 4.43 9.49
N GLY A 26 3.02 5.21 9.75
CA GLY A 26 3.11 6.41 10.59
C GLY A 26 3.85 7.57 9.92
N LEU A 27 3.94 7.58 8.58
CA LEU A 27 4.61 8.63 7.83
C LEU A 27 3.73 9.88 7.68
N ASP A 28 4.37 11.06 7.62
CA ASP A 28 3.70 12.28 7.15
C ASP A 28 3.54 12.22 5.62
N VAL A 29 2.45 11.60 5.19
CA VAL A 29 2.08 11.54 3.77
C VAL A 29 1.13 12.66 3.37
N PHE A 30 1.39 13.21 2.17
CA PHE A 30 0.56 14.22 1.52
C PHE A 30 0.36 13.86 0.04
N VAL A 31 -0.66 14.47 -0.56
CA VAL A 31 -0.99 14.27 -1.97
C VAL A 31 -0.57 15.49 -2.77
N ALA A 32 0.20 15.26 -3.83
CA ALA A 32 0.52 16.28 -4.83
C ALA A 32 -0.55 16.28 -5.94
N PRO A 33 -0.99 17.47 -6.40
CA PRO A 33 -1.95 17.57 -7.48
C PRO A 33 -1.41 17.04 -8.81
N PRO A 34 -2.29 16.75 -9.78
CA PRO A 34 -1.90 16.36 -11.13
C PRO A 34 -1.03 17.43 -11.77
N GLU A 35 0.16 17.05 -12.23
CA GLU A 35 1.10 17.95 -12.93
C GLU A 35 1.71 17.22 -14.13
N TYR A 36 1.86 17.95 -15.24
CA TYR A 36 2.50 17.46 -16.48
C TYR A 36 1.92 16.14 -17.01
N GLY A 37 0.60 15.97 -16.95
CA GLY A 37 -0.10 14.77 -17.42
C GLY A 37 -0.08 13.59 -16.45
N ASN A 38 0.55 13.72 -15.27
CA ASN A 38 0.47 12.73 -14.22
C ASN A 38 -0.82 12.90 -13.42
N SER A 39 -1.39 11.80 -12.92
CA SER A 39 -2.47 11.83 -11.92
C SER A 39 -1.98 12.33 -10.56
N TRP A 40 -2.90 12.46 -9.60
CA TRP A 40 -2.56 12.68 -8.19
C TRP A 40 -1.52 11.66 -7.71
N ARG A 41 -0.56 12.09 -6.89
CA ARG A 41 0.52 11.24 -6.37
C ARG A 41 0.74 11.41 -4.88
N VAL A 42 1.14 10.34 -4.21
CA VAL A 42 1.47 10.31 -2.79
C VAL A 42 2.97 10.50 -2.58
N PHE A 43 3.29 11.39 -1.65
CA PHE A 43 4.66 11.67 -1.20
C PHE A 43 4.72 11.54 0.32
N ALA A 44 5.87 11.08 0.81
CA ALA A 44 6.18 11.09 2.24
C ALA A 44 7.20 12.21 2.53
N ARG A 45 6.96 12.97 3.61
CA ARG A 45 7.94 13.90 4.17
C ARG A 45 8.80 13.19 5.19
N TYR A 46 10.11 13.33 5.05
CA TYR A 46 11.08 12.85 6.02
C TYR A 46 11.74 14.06 6.67
N GLN A 47 11.41 14.29 7.94
CA GLN A 47 11.98 15.38 8.73
C GLN A 47 13.10 14.83 9.62
N GLY A 48 14.34 15.25 9.35
CA GLY A 48 15.47 15.12 10.26
C GLY A 48 15.76 16.44 10.97
N GLN A 49 16.71 16.46 11.92
CA GLN A 49 17.07 17.66 12.69
C GLN A 49 17.58 18.85 11.84
N ALA A 50 18.03 18.61 10.60
CA ALA A 50 18.60 19.67 9.74
C ALA A 50 18.14 19.64 8.27
N ILE A 51 17.41 18.60 7.83
CA ILE A 51 17.00 18.45 6.42
C ILE A 51 15.58 17.89 6.38
N GLU A 52 14.69 18.61 5.71
CA GLU A 52 13.42 18.09 5.24
C GLU A 52 13.58 17.72 3.77
N HIS A 53 13.19 16.48 3.41
CA HIS A 53 13.06 16.12 2.01
C HIS A 53 11.78 15.32 1.79
N THR A 54 11.22 15.47 0.61
CA THR A 54 10.01 14.77 0.18
C THR A 54 10.40 13.75 -0.89
N LYS A 55 9.82 12.55 -0.81
CA LYS A 55 10.04 11.51 -1.82
C LYS A 55 8.71 10.87 -2.18
N ARG A 56 8.56 10.50 -3.45
CA ARG A 56 7.41 9.73 -3.92
C ARG A 56 7.32 8.45 -3.09
N PHE A 57 6.12 8.12 -2.62
CA PHE A 57 5.88 6.96 -1.80
C PHE A 57 4.92 6.01 -2.51
N ASN A 58 5.51 5.09 -3.28
CA ASN A 58 4.81 4.19 -4.19
C ASN A 58 5.13 2.70 -3.95
N PRO A 59 4.91 2.18 -2.73
CA PRO A 59 5.32 0.83 -2.34
C PRO A 59 4.61 -0.30 -3.10
N TRP A 60 3.48 -0.03 -3.75
CA TRP A 60 2.74 -1.03 -4.54
C TRP A 60 3.36 -1.30 -5.92
N GLU A 61 4.22 -0.40 -6.42
CA GLU A 61 4.83 -0.49 -7.76
C GLU A 61 6.36 -0.47 -7.74
N ASP A 62 6.99 0.26 -6.81
CA ASP A 62 8.45 0.39 -6.74
C ASP A 62 9.04 -0.55 -5.70
N TRP A 63 9.79 -1.55 -6.17
CA TRP A 63 10.47 -2.53 -5.32
C TRP A 63 11.49 -1.88 -4.36
N ALA A 64 12.11 -0.77 -4.74
CA ALA A 64 13.04 -0.06 -3.85
C ALA A 64 12.32 0.58 -2.65
N VAL A 65 11.00 0.79 -2.75
CA VAL A 65 10.15 1.31 -1.66
C VAL A 65 9.42 0.16 -0.94
N GLY A 66 8.81 -0.76 -1.69
CA GLY A 66 8.00 -1.86 -1.15
C GLY A 66 8.81 -3.03 -0.59
N GLY A 67 9.98 -3.34 -1.17
CA GLY A 67 10.85 -4.44 -0.73
C GLY A 67 11.25 -4.34 0.74
N PRO A 68 11.79 -3.21 1.21
CA PRO A 68 12.11 -3.02 2.63
C PRO A 68 10.91 -3.17 3.58
N LEU A 69 9.68 -2.91 3.10
CA LEU A 69 8.47 -3.09 3.91
C LEU A 69 8.10 -4.56 4.08
N ILE A 70 8.39 -5.40 3.08
CA ILE A 70 8.22 -6.87 3.17
C ILE A 70 9.06 -7.41 4.32
N ASP A 71 10.33 -7.03 4.39
CA ASP A 71 11.23 -7.45 5.47
C ASP A 71 10.77 -6.89 6.82
N LYS A 72 10.46 -5.59 6.88
CA LYS A 72 10.05 -4.89 8.10
C LYS A 72 8.82 -5.50 8.77
N HIS A 73 7.85 -5.97 7.98
CA HIS A 73 6.60 -6.55 8.49
C HIS A 73 6.56 -8.08 8.43
N HIS A 74 7.68 -8.74 8.13
CA HIS A 74 7.78 -10.18 7.96
C HIS A 74 6.68 -10.73 7.04
N ILE A 75 6.57 -10.17 5.84
CA ILE A 75 5.54 -10.56 4.88
C ILE A 75 5.92 -11.88 4.22
N GLN A 76 5.02 -12.87 4.31
CA GLN A 76 5.03 -14.03 3.42
C GLN A 76 4.15 -13.75 2.20
N THR A 77 4.71 -13.89 1.00
CA THR A 77 3.95 -13.79 -0.26
C THR A 77 3.76 -15.18 -0.87
N SER A 78 2.58 -15.41 -1.46
CA SER A 78 2.23 -16.65 -2.14
C SER A 78 1.65 -16.35 -3.50
N PHE A 79 2.17 -17.02 -4.54
CA PHE A 79 1.57 -17.05 -5.86
C PHE A 79 0.49 -18.13 -5.89
N ASN A 80 -0.76 -17.73 -6.12
CA ASN A 80 -1.93 -18.61 -6.02
C ASN A 80 -2.49 -18.99 -7.41
N GLY A 81 -1.71 -18.78 -8.47
CA GLY A 81 -2.00 -19.25 -9.82
C GLY A 81 -2.61 -18.21 -10.76
N CYS A 82 -2.99 -18.70 -11.94
CA CYS A 82 -3.59 -17.92 -13.03
C CYS A 82 -5.08 -18.29 -13.23
N GLY A 83 -5.87 -17.36 -13.75
CA GLY A 83 -7.29 -17.59 -14.07
C GLY A 83 -8.29 -16.94 -13.11
N PHE A 84 -7.82 -16.08 -12.21
CA PHE A 84 -8.70 -15.27 -11.37
C PHE A 84 -9.21 -14.05 -12.16
N SER A 85 -10.53 -13.96 -12.35
CA SER A 85 -11.18 -12.85 -13.06
C SER A 85 -11.03 -11.48 -12.38
N ARG A 86 -10.48 -11.43 -11.16
CA ARG A 86 -10.26 -10.20 -10.39
C ARG A 86 -8.89 -9.56 -10.62
N SER A 87 -8.02 -10.15 -11.44
CA SER A 87 -6.70 -9.61 -11.76
C SER A 87 -6.57 -9.23 -13.23
N PRO A 88 -6.06 -8.03 -13.58
CA PRO A 88 -5.83 -7.63 -14.97
C PRO A 88 -4.85 -8.54 -15.73
N THR A 89 -3.91 -9.17 -15.00
CA THR A 89 -2.92 -10.11 -15.57
C THR A 89 -3.43 -11.55 -15.57
N GLY A 90 -4.56 -11.82 -14.91
CA GLY A 90 -5.05 -13.15 -14.61
C GLY A 90 -4.29 -13.86 -13.46
N GLU A 91 -3.17 -13.31 -13.01
CA GLU A 91 -2.39 -13.81 -11.86
C GLU A 91 -2.99 -13.36 -10.54
N PHE A 92 -2.92 -14.21 -9.52
CA PHE A 92 -3.40 -13.87 -8.18
C PHE A 92 -2.35 -14.15 -7.12
N TRP A 93 -2.11 -13.15 -6.29
CA TRP A 93 -1.16 -13.19 -5.20
C TRP A 93 -1.88 -12.98 -3.87
N CYS A 94 -1.44 -13.70 -2.84
CA CYS A 94 -1.81 -13.46 -1.45
C CYS A 94 -0.58 -13.09 -0.64
N ALA A 95 -0.77 -12.30 0.41
CA ALA A 95 0.29 -11.95 1.34
C ALA A 95 -0.22 -11.90 2.79
N TYR A 96 0.64 -12.33 3.70
CA TYR A 96 0.34 -12.43 5.12
C TYR A 96 1.43 -11.71 5.91
N VAL A 97 1.04 -10.90 6.88
CA VAL A 97 1.96 -10.46 7.95
C VAL A 97 2.20 -11.67 8.84
N CYS A 98 3.46 -12.00 9.12
CA CYS A 98 3.80 -13.10 10.03
C CYS A 98 4.24 -12.57 11.39
N LYS A 99 3.87 -13.30 12.46
CA LYS A 99 4.47 -13.12 13.78
C LYS A 99 5.93 -13.55 13.76
N ALA A 100 6.70 -13.15 14.78
CA ALA A 100 8.09 -13.61 14.95
C ALA A 100 8.24 -15.14 15.02
N THR A 101 7.16 -15.87 15.34
CA THR A 101 7.12 -17.34 15.33
C THR A 101 6.93 -17.94 13.94
N GLY A 102 6.79 -17.13 12.89
CA GLY A 102 6.46 -17.57 11.52
C GLY A 102 4.97 -17.81 11.28
N GLN A 103 4.10 -17.63 12.29
CA GLN A 103 2.66 -17.81 12.12
C GLN A 103 2.04 -16.63 11.36
N GLU A 104 1.29 -16.94 10.30
CA GLU A 104 0.50 -15.98 9.53
C GLU A 104 -0.58 -15.29 10.39
N VAL A 105 -0.78 -13.99 10.15
CA VAL A 105 -1.86 -13.18 10.74
C VAL A 105 -2.93 -12.94 9.69
N LEU A 106 -4.18 -13.22 10.06
CA LEU A 106 -5.36 -12.93 9.25
C LEU A 106 -5.96 -11.57 9.61
N PRO A 107 -6.60 -10.87 8.65
CA PRO A 107 -6.77 -11.27 7.25
C PRO A 107 -5.52 -11.03 6.40
N SER A 108 -5.40 -11.78 5.31
CA SER A 108 -4.38 -11.58 4.28
C SER A 108 -4.68 -10.39 3.39
N GLY A 109 -3.64 -9.83 2.78
CA GLY A 109 -3.79 -9.02 1.57
C GLY A 109 -3.84 -9.89 0.31
N ASP A 110 -4.48 -9.39 -0.73
CA ASP A 110 -4.53 -10.02 -2.06
C ASP A 110 -4.24 -9.01 -3.17
N GLY A 111 -3.92 -9.48 -4.37
CA GLY A 111 -3.73 -8.56 -5.49
C GLY A 111 -3.19 -9.18 -6.76
N PRO A 112 -3.06 -8.37 -7.82
CA PRO A 112 -2.55 -8.80 -9.12
C PRO A 112 -1.04 -9.03 -9.14
N ASN A 113 -0.32 -8.61 -8.10
CA ASN A 113 1.12 -8.80 -7.95
C ASN A 113 1.50 -8.86 -6.45
N ALA A 114 2.73 -9.31 -6.19
CA ALA A 114 3.25 -9.48 -4.84
C ALA A 114 3.26 -8.18 -4.00
N LEU A 115 3.69 -7.06 -4.59
CA LEU A 115 3.76 -5.78 -3.86
C LEU A 115 2.38 -5.26 -3.48
N THR A 116 1.38 -5.39 -4.35
CA THR A 116 0.00 -4.98 -4.07
C THR A 116 -0.60 -5.82 -2.95
N ALA A 117 -0.42 -7.16 -3.02
CA ALA A 117 -0.87 -8.06 -1.96
C ALA A 117 -0.19 -7.73 -0.62
N ALA A 118 1.14 -7.54 -0.62
CA ALA A 118 1.91 -7.19 0.57
C ALA A 118 1.45 -5.85 1.18
N CYS A 119 1.29 -4.81 0.34
CA CYS A 119 0.81 -3.49 0.79
C CYS A 119 -0.57 -3.57 1.43
N ARG A 120 -1.50 -4.34 0.84
CA ARG A 120 -2.83 -4.56 1.42
C ARG A 120 -2.74 -5.32 2.73
N ALA A 121 -1.88 -6.32 2.85
CA ALA A 121 -1.68 -7.06 4.10
C ALA A 121 -1.16 -6.14 5.22
N ILE A 122 -0.21 -5.26 4.91
CA ILE A 122 0.32 -4.26 5.85
C ILE A 122 -0.78 -3.29 6.29
N ALA A 123 -1.49 -2.69 5.34
CA ALA A 123 -2.58 -1.75 5.63
C ALA A 123 -3.67 -2.42 6.47
N GLN A 124 -4.08 -3.64 6.11
CA GLN A 124 -5.09 -4.42 6.81
C GLN A 124 -4.66 -4.74 8.26
N ALA A 125 -3.41 -5.17 8.47
CA ALA A 125 -2.90 -5.52 9.79
C ALA A 125 -2.74 -4.31 10.72
N LYS A 126 -2.53 -3.11 10.16
CA LYS A 126 -2.26 -1.88 10.94
C LYS A 126 -3.49 -0.99 11.11
N LEU A 127 -4.37 -0.94 10.11
CA LEU A 127 -5.50 -0.01 10.05
C LEU A 127 -6.86 -0.70 10.15
N GLY A 128 -6.92 -2.02 9.92
CA GLY A 128 -8.17 -2.78 9.88
C GLY A 128 -8.81 -2.81 8.50
N ASP A 129 -10.10 -3.12 8.44
CA ASP A 129 -10.83 -3.39 7.20
C ASP A 129 -11.05 -2.16 6.31
N THR A 130 -11.09 -0.98 6.92
CA THR A 130 -11.37 0.30 6.24
C THR A 130 -10.36 1.37 6.62
N VAL A 131 -10.17 2.33 5.73
CA VAL A 131 -9.27 3.48 5.94
C VAL A 131 -9.81 4.72 5.23
N GLN A 132 -9.52 5.89 5.79
CA GLN A 132 -9.82 7.18 5.20
C GLN A 132 -8.79 7.55 4.11
N VAL A 133 -9.27 7.75 2.88
CA VAL A 133 -8.45 8.05 1.70
C VAL A 133 -8.92 9.35 1.04
N PRO A 134 -8.00 10.23 0.59
CA PRO A 134 -8.35 11.37 -0.24
C PRO A 134 -9.12 10.96 -1.49
N LYS A 135 -10.29 11.56 -1.70
CA LYS A 135 -11.19 11.24 -2.81
C LYS A 135 -10.51 11.33 -4.18
N GLY A 136 -9.59 12.28 -4.36
CA GLY A 136 -8.83 12.45 -5.61
C GLY A 136 -7.85 11.32 -5.95
N LEU A 137 -7.59 10.38 -5.03
CA LEU A 137 -6.77 9.20 -5.27
C LEU A 137 -7.57 8.01 -5.81
N LEU A 138 -8.89 8.12 -5.83
CA LEU A 138 -9.76 7.07 -6.34
C LEU A 138 -10.11 7.37 -7.80
N PRO A 139 -10.23 6.34 -8.64
CA PRO A 139 -10.65 6.48 -10.03
C PRO A 139 -12.09 6.99 -10.17
#